data_AF-A0A3D5TDS8-F1
#
_entry.id   AF-A0A3D5TDS8-F1
#
_cell.length_a   1.000
_cell.length_b   1.000
_cell.length_c   1.000
_cell.angle_alpha   90.00
_cell.angle_beta   90.00
_cell.angle_gamma   90.00
#
_symmetry.space_group_name_H-M   'P 1'
#
loop_
_entity.id
_entity.type
_entity.pdbx_description
1 polymer ?
#
loop_
_entity_poly.entity_id
_entity_poly.type
_entity_poly.pdbx_seq_one_letter_code
_entity_poly.pdbx_strand_id
1 'polypeptide(L)'
;MKRLQTIDADTLQSTAYEPVSFVVDDLLPQGLHLLAGAPKIGKSWLALWLCLCAAQGKPLWTFATHPCEVLYLCLEDSFQRIQSRLFDLTEDAPPTLHFAVMSQQLHNGLVEQIEQFLKEHPQTRLIVIDTLQRIRT
;
A
#
# COMPACT_ATOMS: atom_id res chain seq x y z
N MET A 1 -11.56 3.73 -32.95
CA MET A 1 -10.29 4.26 -32.41
C MET A 1 -10.61 5.13 -31.20
N LYS A 2 -10.00 4.87 -30.03
CA LYS A 2 -10.05 5.81 -28.90
C LYS A 2 -9.21 7.03 -29.27
N ARG A 3 -9.78 8.24 -29.16
CA ARG A 3 -9.05 9.50 -29.38
C ARG A 3 -8.29 9.89 -28.12
N LEU A 4 -7.19 10.62 -28.29
CA LEU A 4 -6.49 11.27 -27.18
C LEU A 4 -7.40 12.33 -26.57
N GLN A 5 -7.56 12.31 -25.25
CA GLN A 5 -8.21 13.40 -24.52
C GLN A 5 -7.15 14.47 -24.24
N THR A 6 -7.41 15.69 -24.71
CA THR A 6 -6.53 16.84 -24.53
C THR A 6 -7.32 18.00 -23.94
N ILE A 7 -6.65 18.83 -23.13
CA ILE A 7 -7.13 20.10 -22.61
C ILE A 7 -6.16 21.19 -23.08
N ASP A 8 -6.66 22.35 -23.48
CA ASP A 8 -5.80 23.47 -23.87
C ASP A 8 -5.18 24.15 -22.63
N ALA A 9 -4.09 24.90 -22.85
CA ALA A 9 -3.32 25.50 -21.76
C ALA A 9 -4.09 26.57 -20.97
N ASP A 10 -5.00 27.30 -21.61
CA ASP A 10 -5.81 28.34 -20.98
C ASP A 10 -6.82 27.72 -19.99
N THR A 11 -7.55 26.70 -20.47
CA THR A 11 -8.46 25.93 -19.61
C THR A 11 -7.70 25.26 -18.48
N LEU A 12 -6.51 24.67 -18.73
CA LEU A 12 -5.70 24.03 -17.70
C LEU A 12 -5.26 25.01 -16.59
N GLN A 13 -4.81 26.22 -16.94
CA GLN A 13 -4.38 27.22 -15.95
C GLN A 13 -5.52 27.70 -15.04
N SER A 14 -6.73 27.78 -15.60
CA SER A 14 -7.93 28.20 -14.84
C SER A 14 -8.55 27.06 -14.02
N THR A 15 -8.12 25.81 -14.23
CA THR A 15 -8.69 24.64 -13.55
C THR A 15 -8.10 24.51 -12.15
N ALA A 16 -8.97 24.54 -11.14
CA ALA A 16 -8.59 24.23 -9.77
C ALA A 16 -8.47 22.71 -9.58
N TYR A 17 -7.27 22.23 -9.27
CA TYR A 17 -7.03 20.83 -8.91
C TYR A 17 -6.85 20.69 -7.41
N GLU A 18 -7.37 19.60 -6.85
CA GLU A 18 -7.06 19.23 -5.47
C GLU A 18 -5.56 18.88 -5.34
N PRO A 19 -4.93 19.21 -4.21
CA PRO A 19 -3.57 18.78 -3.93
C PRO A 19 -3.45 17.26 -3.98
N VAL A 20 -2.29 16.78 -4.42
CA VAL A 20 -1.98 15.35 -4.40
C VAL A 20 -1.99 14.85 -2.96
N SER A 21 -2.78 13.81 -2.69
CA SER A 21 -2.79 13.13 -1.39
C SER A 21 -1.58 12.21 -1.27
N PHE A 22 -0.90 12.23 -0.12
CA PHE A 22 0.25 11.38 0.17
C PHE A 22 -0.06 10.43 1.34
N VAL A 23 0.52 9.24 1.30
CA VAL A 23 0.63 8.36 2.48
C VAL A 23 1.93 8.66 3.22
N VAL A 24 3.00 8.91 2.46
CA VAL A 24 4.30 9.38 2.94
C VAL A 24 4.68 10.60 2.13
N ASP A 25 4.86 11.74 2.79
CA ASP A 25 5.13 13.02 2.13
C ASP A 25 6.36 12.91 1.22
N ASP A 26 6.25 13.52 0.03
CA ASP A 26 7.28 13.55 -1.02
C ASP A 26 7.74 12.19 -1.58
N LEU A 27 7.26 11.06 -1.04
CA LEU A 27 7.72 9.73 -1.41
C LEU A 27 6.62 8.84 -1.99
N LEU A 28 5.44 8.85 -1.38
CA LEU A 28 4.36 7.92 -1.74
C LEU A 28 3.02 8.67 -1.95
N PRO A 29 2.84 9.31 -3.12
CA PRO A 29 1.57 9.91 -3.49
C PRO A 29 0.52 8.83 -3.75
N GLN A 30 -0.76 9.18 -3.69
CA GLN A 30 -1.86 8.31 -4.07
C GLN A 30 -1.66 7.77 -5.49
N GLY A 31 -1.75 6.46 -5.65
CA GLY A 31 -1.58 5.80 -6.95
C GLY A 31 -1.09 4.37 -6.83
N LEU A 32 -0.64 3.82 -7.95
CA LEU A 32 -0.02 2.49 -8.04
C LEU A 32 1.49 2.62 -8.11
N HIS A 33 2.18 1.97 -7.19
CA HIS A 33 3.64 1.98 -7.09
C HIS A 33 4.21 0.57 -7.12
N LEU A 34 5.43 0.43 -7.63
CA LEU A 34 6.14 -0.85 -7.68
C LEU A 34 7.43 -0.79 -6.88
N LEU A 35 7.49 -1.54 -5.78
CA LEU A 35 8.75 -1.79 -5.06
C LEU A 35 9.49 -2.97 -5.70
N ALA A 36 10.54 -2.67 -6.48
CA ALA A 36 11.33 -3.67 -7.21
C ALA A 36 12.75 -3.80 -6.67
N GLY A 37 13.34 -4.98 -6.85
CA GLY A 37 14.70 -5.29 -6.38
C GLY A 37 14.98 -6.78 -6.35
N ALA A 38 16.27 -7.16 -6.28
CA ALA A 38 16.69 -8.56 -6.31
C ALA A 38 16.02 -9.41 -5.21
N PRO A 39 15.85 -10.72 -5.41
CA PRO A 39 15.38 -11.62 -4.37
C PRO A 39 16.21 -11.48 -3.09
N LYS A 40 15.55 -11.51 -1.93
CA LYS A 40 16.18 -11.48 -0.59
C LYS A 40 16.98 -10.21 -0.23
N ILE A 41 16.85 -9.12 -0.99
CA ILE A 41 17.53 -7.84 -0.70
C ILE A 41 16.84 -6.99 0.40
N GLY A 42 15.73 -7.47 0.97
CA GLY A 42 15.01 -6.77 2.05
C GLY A 42 13.72 -6.04 1.66
N LYS A 43 13.17 -6.27 0.46
CA LYS A 43 11.90 -5.63 0.02
C LYS A 43 10.74 -5.84 1.00
N SER A 44 10.50 -7.08 1.45
CA SER A 44 9.43 -7.40 2.39
C SER A 44 9.64 -6.77 3.76
N TRP A 45 10.90 -6.55 4.17
CA TRP A 45 11.23 -5.81 5.39
C TRP A 45 10.92 -4.33 5.25
N LEU A 46 11.32 -3.72 4.12
CA LEU A 46 11.00 -2.33 3.83
C LEU A 46 9.49 -2.10 3.70
N ALA A 47 8.78 -3.01 3.03
CA ALA A 47 7.33 -2.97 2.90
C ALA A 47 6.63 -3.06 4.26
N LEU A 48 7.04 -4.01 5.12
CA LEU A 48 6.51 -4.14 6.48
C LEU A 48 6.79 -2.89 7.33
N TRP A 49 8.01 -2.35 7.24
CA TRP A 49 8.40 -1.13 7.94
C TRP A 49 7.58 0.08 7.50
N LEU A 50 7.39 0.26 6.19
CA LEU A 50 6.51 1.29 5.63
C LEU A 50 5.08 1.15 6.17
N CYS A 51 4.52 -0.06 6.15
CA CYS A 51 3.17 -0.33 6.65
C CYS A 51 3.03 0.03 8.14
N LEU A 52 4.04 -0.29 8.96
CA LEU A 52 4.08 0.08 10.38
C LEU A 52 4.14 1.59 10.58
N CYS A 53 5.04 2.28 9.88
CA CYS A 53 5.15 3.74 9.93
C CYS A 53 3.82 4.40 9.55
N ALA A 54 3.20 3.99 8.44
CA ALA A 54 1.91 4.51 7.98
C ALA A 54 0.76 4.22 8.96
N ALA A 55 0.71 3.03 9.56
CA ALA A 55 -0.34 2.68 10.51
C ALA A 55 -0.19 3.40 11.87
N GLN A 56 1.04 3.66 12.31
CA GLN A 56 1.34 4.33 13.57
C GLN A 56 1.44 5.86 13.45
N GLY A 57 1.57 6.40 12.25
CA GLY A 57 1.87 7.82 12.06
C GLY A 57 3.31 8.20 12.40
N LYS A 58 4.24 7.24 12.38
CA LYS A 58 5.66 7.49 12.64
C LYS A 58 6.38 7.81 11.34
N PRO A 59 7.35 8.74 11.34
CA PRO A 59 8.06 9.10 10.13
C PRO A 59 8.77 7.89 9.51
N LEU A 60 8.71 7.81 8.18
CA LEU A 60 9.55 6.89 7.42
C LEU A 60 10.89 7.58 7.16
N TRP A 61 11.88 7.26 7.98
CA TRP A 61 13.16 7.99 8.03
C TRP A 61 12.95 9.47 8.35
N THR A 62 13.10 10.35 7.36
CA THR A 62 12.90 11.80 7.46
C THR A 62 11.57 12.26 6.88
N PHE A 63 10.81 11.37 6.23
CA PHE A 63 9.54 11.72 5.60
C PHE A 63 8.39 11.58 6.60
N ALA A 64 7.55 12.60 6.69
CA ALA A 64 6.33 12.53 7.48
C ALA A 64 5.35 11.53 6.85
N THR A 65 4.62 10.81 7.70
CA THR A 65 3.59 9.85 7.27
C THR A 65 2.23 10.35 7.69
N HIS A 66 1.24 10.20 6.83
CA HIS A 66 -0.15 10.43 7.18
C HIS A 66 -0.76 9.14 7.75
N PRO A 67 -1.15 9.11 9.05
CA PRO A 67 -1.68 7.91 9.67
C PRO A 67 -2.90 7.38 8.91
N CYS A 68 -2.91 6.09 8.60
CA CYS A 68 -4.03 5.45 7.93
C CYS A 68 -4.16 3.97 8.28
N GLU A 69 -5.31 3.39 7.96
CA GLU A 69 -5.47 1.94 8.00
C GLU A 69 -4.78 1.30 6.79
N VAL A 70 -4.17 0.14 7.00
CA VAL A 70 -3.27 -0.51 6.05
C VAL A 70 -3.64 -1.99 5.92
N LEU A 71 -3.71 -2.47 4.68
CA LEU A 71 -3.80 -3.90 4.37
C LEU A 71 -2.49 -4.37 3.75
N TYR A 72 -1.88 -5.40 4.33
CA TYR A 72 -0.70 -6.04 3.78
C TYR A 72 -1.00 -7.51 3.40
N LEU A 73 -1.07 -7.79 2.10
CA LEU A 73 -1.12 -9.13 1.52
C LEU A 73 0.31 -9.71 1.43
N CYS A 74 0.70 -10.52 2.42
CA CYS A 74 1.99 -11.22 2.54
C CYS A 74 1.90 -12.64 1.95
N LEU A 75 1.75 -12.75 0.64
CA LEU A 75 1.35 -13.97 -0.07
C LEU A 75 2.46 -15.04 -0.21
N GLU A 76 3.67 -14.75 0.25
CA GLU A 76 4.80 -15.69 0.29
C GLU A 76 5.23 -16.07 1.71
N ASP A 77 4.53 -15.56 2.72
CA ASP A 77 4.87 -15.72 4.13
C ASP A 77 3.77 -16.50 4.91
N SER A 78 4.06 -16.80 6.16
CA SER A 78 3.10 -17.36 7.12
C SER A 78 2.85 -16.37 8.26
N PHE A 79 1.72 -16.51 8.97
CA PHE A 79 1.45 -15.67 10.14
C PHE A 79 2.55 -15.75 11.20
N GLN A 80 3.14 -16.94 11.42
CA GLN A 80 4.26 -17.11 12.34
C GLN A 80 5.48 -16.27 11.93
N ARG A 81 5.79 -16.22 10.63
CA ARG A 81 6.92 -15.44 10.12
C ARG A 81 6.64 -13.94 10.16
N ILE A 82 5.41 -13.52 9.87
CA ILE A 82 4.98 -12.11 10.03
C ILE A 82 5.09 -11.70 11.50
N GLN A 83 4.58 -12.51 12.42
CA GLN A 83 4.64 -12.27 13.86
C GLN A 83 6.09 -12.10 14.33
N SER A 84 6.99 -13.00 13.93
CA SER A 84 8.43 -12.88 14.27
C SER A 84 9.01 -11.53 13.79
N ARG A 85 8.70 -11.11 12.55
CA ARG A 85 9.20 -9.83 12.03
C ARG A 85 8.59 -8.63 12.73
N LEU A 86 7.32 -8.70 13.12
CA LEU A 86 6.69 -7.65 13.90
C LEU A 86 7.41 -7.48 15.24
N PHE A 87 7.73 -8.57 15.93
CA PHE A 87 8.50 -8.51 17.18
C PHE A 87 9.89 -7.89 16.98
N ASP A 88 10.55 -8.16 15.85
CA ASP A 88 11.84 -7.54 15.54
C ASP A 88 11.75 -6.03 15.25
N LEU A 89 10.57 -5.53 14.84
CA LEU A 89 10.37 -4.14 14.38
C LEU A 89 9.65 -3.24 15.37
N THR A 90 8.75 -3.76 16.19
CA THR A 90 7.90 -2.97 17.08
C THR A 90 7.45 -3.77 18.30
N GLU A 91 7.39 -3.09 19.45
CA GLU A 91 6.76 -3.62 20.67
C GLU A 91 5.26 -3.32 20.71
N ASP A 92 4.80 -2.39 19.86
CA ASP A 92 3.41 -1.92 19.79
C ASP A 92 2.90 -2.12 18.36
N ALA A 93 2.14 -3.19 18.12
CA ALA A 93 1.56 -3.47 16.82
C ALA A 93 0.19 -2.77 16.68
N PRO A 94 0.02 -1.82 15.74
CA PRO A 94 -1.20 -1.04 15.65
C PRO A 94 -2.38 -1.90 15.16
N PRO A 95 -3.59 -1.75 15.71
CA PRO A 95 -4.78 -2.50 15.27
C PRO A 95 -5.26 -2.10 13.87
N THR A 96 -4.72 -1.02 13.31
CA THR A 96 -5.00 -0.50 11.96
C THR A 96 -4.11 -1.12 10.88
N LEU A 97 -3.23 -2.07 11.22
CA LEU A 97 -2.41 -2.81 10.27
C LEU A 97 -2.90 -4.26 10.16
N HIS A 98 -3.54 -4.58 9.05
CA HIS A 98 -4.14 -5.88 8.76
C HIS A 98 -3.25 -6.72 7.84
N PHE A 99 -3.25 -8.03 8.07
CA PHE A 99 -2.44 -8.97 7.28
C PHE A 99 -3.29 -10.08 6.68
N ALA A 100 -2.97 -10.45 5.44
CA ALA A 100 -3.44 -11.69 4.84
C ALA A 100 -2.27 -12.46 4.22
N VAL A 101 -2.23 -13.77 4.42
CA VAL A 101 -1.21 -14.67 3.84
C VAL A 101 -1.70 -15.43 2.62
N MET A 102 -2.99 -15.26 2.29
CA MET A 102 -3.65 -15.89 1.15
C MET A 102 -4.61 -14.87 0.54
N SER A 103 -4.76 -14.95 -0.78
CA SER A 103 -5.75 -14.18 -1.53
C SER A 103 -6.16 -14.95 -2.78
N GLN A 104 -7.23 -14.50 -3.41
CA GLN A 104 -7.56 -14.89 -4.77
C GLN A 104 -6.58 -14.25 -5.78
N GLN A 105 -6.72 -14.64 -7.03
CA GLN A 105 -5.96 -14.09 -8.16
C GLN A 105 -6.61 -12.79 -8.67
N LEU A 106 -5.82 -11.93 -9.32
CA LEU A 106 -6.25 -10.61 -9.80
C LEU A 106 -7.47 -10.70 -10.73
N HIS A 107 -7.51 -11.71 -11.60
CA HIS A 107 -8.59 -11.91 -12.57
C HIS A 107 -9.68 -12.86 -12.08
N ASN A 108 -9.64 -13.26 -10.80
CA ASN A 108 -10.53 -14.28 -10.25
C ASN A 108 -10.82 -14.06 -8.76
N GLY A 109 -11.29 -12.88 -8.36
CA GLY A 109 -11.82 -12.64 -7.02
C GLY A 109 -11.01 -11.69 -6.13
N LEU A 110 -9.77 -11.34 -6.48
CA LEU A 110 -8.95 -10.47 -5.62
C LEU A 110 -9.54 -9.06 -5.48
N VAL A 111 -10.11 -8.53 -6.57
CA VAL A 111 -10.71 -7.19 -6.57
C VAL A 111 -11.89 -7.17 -5.60
N GLU A 112 -12.75 -8.17 -5.65
CA GLU A 112 -13.91 -8.31 -4.78
C GLU A 112 -13.49 -8.48 -3.31
N GLN A 113 -12.41 -9.22 -3.05
CA GLN A 113 -11.84 -9.34 -1.69
C GLN A 113 -11.35 -8.00 -1.15
N ILE A 114 -10.63 -7.23 -1.98
CA ILE A 114 -10.15 -5.89 -1.60
C ILE A 114 -11.33 -4.94 -1.41
N GLU A 115 -12.31 -4.93 -2.31
CA GLU A 115 -13.52 -4.10 -2.19
C GLU A 115 -14.31 -4.42 -0.92
N GLN A 116 -14.43 -5.70 -0.57
CA GLN A 116 -15.09 -6.11 0.67
C GLN A 116 -14.31 -5.64 1.89
N PHE A 117 -12.98 -5.81 1.89
CA PHE A 117 -12.14 -5.29 2.95
C PHE A 117 -12.28 -3.78 3.10
N LEU A 118 -12.29 -3.02 2.00
CA LEU A 118 -12.46 -1.56 2.01
C LEU A 118 -13.83 -1.11 2.57
N LYS A 119 -14.88 -1.94 2.43
CA LYS A 119 -16.18 -1.66 3.07
C LYS A 119 -16.14 -1.86 4.58
N GLU A 120 -15.41 -2.87 5.04
CA GLU A 120 -15.22 -3.19 6.46
C GLU A 120 -14.25 -2.20 7.14
N HIS A 121 -13.28 -1.71 6.38
CA HIS A 121 -12.16 -0.87 6.81
C HIS A 121 -12.08 0.43 5.97
N PRO A 122 -13.06 1.34 6.07
CA PRO A 122 -13.18 2.51 5.20
C PRO A 122 -12.07 3.56 5.38
N GLN A 123 -11.25 3.43 6.42
CA GLN A 123 -10.08 4.30 6.67
C GLN A 123 -8.82 3.81 5.93
N THR A 124 -8.91 2.72 5.18
CA THR A 124 -7.78 2.14 4.47
C THR A 124 -7.28 3.06 3.37
N ARG A 125 -6.00 3.45 3.42
CA ARG A 125 -5.36 4.28 2.39
C ARG A 125 -4.12 3.66 1.76
N LEU A 126 -3.62 2.57 2.34
CA LEU A 126 -2.47 1.83 1.81
C LEU A 126 -2.82 0.34 1.72
N ILE A 127 -2.64 -0.23 0.53
CA ILE A 127 -2.71 -1.67 0.31
C ILE A 127 -1.38 -2.10 -0.29
N VAL A 128 -0.71 -3.05 0.35
CA VAL A 128 0.55 -3.64 -0.11
C VAL A 128 0.34 -5.08 -0.52
N ILE A 129 0.84 -5.45 -1.70
CA ILE A 129 0.79 -6.82 -2.23
C ILE A 129 2.22 -7.33 -2.42
N ASP A 130 2.64 -8.25 -1.55
CA ASP A 130 3.96 -8.89 -1.59
C ASP A 130 3.81 -10.40 -1.81
N THR A 131 3.96 -10.93 -3.02
CA THR A 131 4.45 -10.27 -4.25
C THR A 131 3.38 -10.19 -5.33
N LEU A 132 3.53 -9.22 -6.25
CA LEU A 132 2.70 -9.11 -7.46
C LEU A 132 2.68 -10.41 -8.30
N GLN A 133 3.75 -11.23 -8.23
CA GLN A 133 3.82 -12.50 -8.95
C GLN A 133 2.75 -13.50 -8.47
N ARG A 134 2.33 -13.43 -7.20
CA ARG A 134 1.35 -14.36 -6.62
C ARG A 134 -0.09 -14.11 -7.07
N ILE A 135 -0.39 -12.92 -7.56
CA ILE A 135 -1.76 -12.53 -7.95
C ILE A 135 -1.96 -12.43 -9.46
N ARG A 136 -0.88 -12.43 -10.24
CA ARG A 136 -0.92 -12.13 -11.69
C ARG A 136 -1.46 -13.27 -12.56
N THR A 137 -1.20 -14.50 -12.14
CA THR A 137 -1.64 -15.73 -12.82
C THR A 137 -2.99 -16.15 -12.29
#